data_AF-A0A975P4W5-F1
#
_entry.id   AF-A0A975P4W5-F1
#
_cell.length_a   1.000
_cell.length_b   1.000
_cell.length_c   1.000
_cell.angle_alpha   90.00
_cell.angle_beta   90.00
_cell.angle_gamma   90.00
#
_symmetry.space_group_name_H-M   'P 1'
#
loop_
_entity.id
_entity.type
_entity.pdbx_description
1 polymer ?
#
loop_
_entity_poly.entity_id
_entity_poly.type
_entity_poly.pdbx_seq_one_letter_code
_entity_poly.pdbx_strand_id
1 'polypeptide(L)'
;MPDVKYHTTGFTELGAFMVALSRQSPDTYPKTVEDFMQMLAAYVNHFFYGAAANEIDKSKPSPDIPPGLASKGPGQAKFIPHAGDEKDAIGSWVLDGILEVQNVQRNATMQLFQNSAQHVNIRLPERENIANKEQDAVKKMAQTPPGKFEKMTYLDAYFSDSPTMTAMEFVWANVGDYTTRSCR
;
A
#
# COMPACT_ATOMS: atom_id res chain seq x y z
N MET A 1 1.09 7.70 15.94
CA MET A 1 1.52 6.35 15.50
C MET A 1 2.00 6.49 14.07
N PRO A 2 3.11 5.83 13.67
CA PRO A 2 3.54 5.84 12.28
C PRO A 2 2.45 5.27 11.38
N ASP A 3 2.26 5.87 10.20
CA ASP A 3 1.28 5.40 9.22
C ASP A 3 1.65 4.00 8.71
N VAL A 4 0.65 3.14 8.49
CA VAL A 4 0.81 1.84 7.82
C VAL A 4 1.24 2.10 6.38
N LYS A 5 2.29 1.39 5.92
CA LYS A 5 2.80 1.50 4.55
C LYS A 5 2.77 0.16 3.85
N TYR A 6 2.43 0.16 2.57
CA TYR A 6 2.43 -1.02 1.70
C TYR A 6 3.48 -0.86 0.62
N HIS A 7 4.32 -1.90 0.45
CA HIS A 7 5.24 -2.00 -0.67
C HIS A 7 4.93 -3.28 -1.44
N THR A 8 4.47 -3.14 -2.68
CA THR A 8 4.13 -4.26 -3.56
C THR A 8 5.15 -4.35 -4.68
N THR A 9 5.67 -5.56 -4.90
CA THR A 9 6.63 -5.84 -5.98
C THR A 9 6.07 -6.91 -6.92
N GLY A 10 5.41 -7.95 -6.37
CA GLY A 10 4.76 -9.02 -7.13
C GLY A 10 3.31 -8.67 -7.46
N PHE A 11 3.12 -7.67 -8.32
CA PHE A 11 1.78 -7.16 -8.67
C PHE A 11 0.88 -8.22 -9.32
N THR A 12 1.46 -9.16 -10.07
CA THR A 12 0.68 -10.19 -10.78
C THR A 12 0.11 -11.21 -9.79
N GLU A 13 0.96 -11.70 -8.89
CA GLU A 13 0.65 -12.68 -7.88
C GLU A 13 -0.34 -12.11 -6.86
N LEU A 14 -0.08 -10.89 -6.37
CA LEU A 14 -0.98 -10.18 -5.47
C LEU A 14 -2.32 -9.87 -6.16
N GLY A 15 -2.30 -9.39 -7.41
CA GLY A 15 -3.53 -9.09 -8.15
C GLY A 15 -4.39 -10.33 -8.38
N ALA A 16 -3.79 -11.45 -8.78
CA ALA A 16 -4.46 -12.73 -8.92
C ALA A 16 -5.10 -13.17 -7.58
N PHE A 17 -4.35 -13.09 -6.49
CA PHE A 17 -4.86 -13.40 -5.16
C PHE A 17 -6.05 -12.52 -4.76
N MET A 18 -5.96 -11.20 -4.95
CA MET A 18 -7.04 -10.26 -4.58
C MET A 18 -8.31 -10.52 -5.40
N VAL A 19 -8.18 -10.85 -6.69
CA VAL A 19 -9.31 -11.27 -7.54
C VAL A 19 -9.94 -12.56 -7.01
N ALA A 20 -9.12 -13.57 -6.69
CA ALA A 20 -9.62 -14.83 -6.15
C ALA A 20 -10.32 -14.64 -4.79
N LEU A 21 -9.76 -13.78 -3.93
CA LEU A 21 -10.32 -13.43 -2.63
C LEU A 21 -11.67 -12.70 -2.77
N SER A 22 -11.82 -11.82 -3.78
CA SER A 22 -13.09 -11.11 -4.03
C SER A 22 -14.28 -12.03 -4.36
N ARG A 23 -14.02 -13.29 -4.76
CA ARG A 23 -15.05 -14.30 -5.05
C ARG A 23 -15.40 -15.17 -3.84
N GLN A 24 -14.64 -15.07 -2.75
CA GLN A 24 -14.93 -15.75 -1.50
C GLN A 24 -16.03 -15.00 -0.72
N SER A 25 -16.71 -15.71 0.17
CA SER A 25 -17.69 -15.09 1.08
C SER A 25 -16.98 -14.09 2.02
N PRO A 26 -17.55 -12.91 2.31
CA PRO A 26 -16.94 -11.96 3.24
C PRO A 26 -16.61 -12.56 4.62
N ASP A 27 -17.39 -13.55 5.08
CA ASP A 27 -17.16 -14.22 6.36
C ASP A 27 -15.86 -15.05 6.40
N THR A 28 -15.29 -15.38 5.23
CA THR A 28 -14.04 -16.13 5.10
C THR A 28 -12.83 -15.23 4.89
N TYR A 29 -13.00 -13.91 4.87
CA TYR A 29 -11.87 -12.98 4.72
C TYR A 29 -10.94 -13.03 5.92
N PRO A 30 -9.62 -12.88 5.72
CA PRO A 30 -8.66 -12.81 6.81
C PRO A 30 -8.98 -11.63 7.72
N LYS A 31 -8.99 -11.87 9.03
CA LYS A 31 -9.36 -10.88 10.06
C LYS A 31 -8.14 -10.19 10.68
N THR A 32 -6.94 -10.68 10.36
CA THR A 32 -5.67 -10.12 10.82
C THR A 32 -4.70 -9.99 9.65
N VAL A 33 -3.70 -9.13 9.79
CA VAL A 33 -2.63 -9.01 8.79
C VAL A 33 -1.83 -10.31 8.67
N GLU A 34 -1.64 -11.03 9.78
CA GLU A 34 -1.03 -12.36 9.78
C GLU A 34 -1.82 -13.34 8.90
N ASP A 35 -3.13 -13.48 9.12
CA ASP A 35 -3.97 -14.38 8.33
C ASP A 35 -3.93 -14.03 6.84
N PHE A 36 -3.97 -12.73 6.52
CA PHE A 36 -3.89 -12.25 5.15
C PHE A 36 -2.57 -12.64 4.49
N MET A 37 -1.44 -12.39 5.17
CA MET A 37 -0.12 -12.67 4.65
C MET A 37 0.15 -14.18 4.52
N GLN A 38 -0.32 -14.98 5.48
CA GLN A 38 -0.24 -16.45 5.39
C GLN A 38 -1.08 -17.01 4.26
N MET A 39 -2.30 -16.49 4.07
CA MET A 39 -3.18 -16.91 2.98
C MET A 39 -2.61 -16.53 1.61
N LEU A 40 -2.05 -15.33 1.47
CA LEU A 40 -1.33 -14.90 0.28
C LEU A 40 -0.12 -15.82 0.02
N ALA A 41 0.70 -16.12 1.03
CA ALA A 41 1.85 -17.01 0.89
C ALA A 41 1.44 -18.42 0.42
N ALA A 42 0.37 -18.98 1.01
CA ALA A 42 -0.18 -20.26 0.59
C ALA A 42 -0.65 -20.22 -0.86
N TYR A 43 -1.36 -19.16 -1.27
CA TYR A 43 -1.84 -18.97 -2.64
C TYR A 43 -0.66 -18.93 -3.63
N VAL A 44 0.34 -18.09 -3.37
CA VAL A 44 1.51 -17.95 -4.24
C VAL A 44 2.31 -19.24 -4.31
N ASN A 45 2.48 -19.94 -3.19
CA ASN A 45 3.17 -21.24 -3.17
C ASN A 45 2.47 -22.29 -4.03
N HIS A 46 1.15 -22.40 -3.92
CA HIS A 46 0.39 -23.41 -4.66
C HIS A 46 0.44 -23.17 -6.18
N PHE A 47 0.33 -21.91 -6.58
CA PHE A 47 0.01 -21.52 -7.95
C PHE A 47 1.18 -20.94 -8.74
N PHE A 48 2.16 -20.33 -8.06
CA PHE A 48 3.26 -19.61 -8.70
C PHE A 48 4.64 -20.17 -8.35
N TYR A 49 4.79 -20.89 -7.23
CA TYR A 49 6.08 -21.46 -6.83
C TYR A 49 6.13 -23.00 -6.72
N GLY A 50 5.00 -23.70 -6.76
CA GLY A 50 4.92 -25.16 -6.65
C GLY A 50 5.33 -25.90 -7.95
N ALA A 51 5.29 -27.23 -7.95
CA ALA A 51 5.50 -28.03 -9.17
C ALA A 51 4.46 -27.72 -10.28
N ALA A 52 3.30 -27.17 -9.90
CA ALA A 52 2.26 -26.64 -10.77
C ALA A 52 2.46 -25.15 -11.15
N ALA A 53 3.56 -24.50 -10.76
CA ALA A 53 3.87 -23.10 -11.12
C ALA A 53 3.87 -22.83 -12.63
N ASN A 54 4.03 -23.89 -13.42
CA ASN A 54 3.98 -23.85 -14.89
C ASN A 54 2.56 -24.06 -15.46
N GLU A 55 1.53 -24.27 -14.63
CA GLU A 55 0.16 -24.61 -15.07
C GLU A 55 -0.82 -23.44 -15.02
N ILE A 56 -0.46 -22.28 -14.44
CA ILE A 56 -1.33 -21.11 -14.55
C ILE A 56 -1.27 -20.55 -15.96
N ASP A 57 -2.31 -20.88 -16.73
CA ASP A 57 -2.65 -20.18 -17.95
C ASP A 57 -3.12 -18.77 -17.61
N LYS A 58 -2.21 -17.79 -17.73
CA LYS A 58 -2.49 -16.37 -17.50
C LYS A 58 -3.49 -15.77 -18.50
N SER A 59 -3.91 -16.51 -19.53
CA SER A 59 -5.02 -16.13 -20.41
C SER A 59 -6.39 -16.49 -19.85
N LYS A 60 -6.45 -17.24 -18.74
CA LYS A 60 -7.66 -17.64 -18.04
C LYS A 60 -7.91 -16.78 -16.80
N PRO A 61 -9.14 -16.77 -16.26
CA PRO A 61 -9.41 -16.16 -14.98
C PRO A 61 -8.44 -16.67 -13.90
N SER A 62 -8.09 -15.79 -12.95
CA SER A 62 -7.29 -16.18 -11.78
C SER A 62 -7.88 -17.42 -11.11
N PRO A 63 -7.10 -18.42 -10.69
CA PRO A 63 -7.61 -19.57 -9.95
C PRO A 63 -8.26 -19.15 -8.62
N ASP A 64 -9.24 -19.92 -8.16
CA ASP A 64 -9.84 -19.71 -6.84
C ASP A 64 -8.92 -20.21 -5.73
N ILE A 65 -9.04 -19.62 -4.53
CA ILE A 65 -8.31 -20.03 -3.33
C ILE A 65 -8.88 -21.39 -2.86
N PRO A 66 -8.10 -22.49 -2.90
CA PRO A 66 -8.59 -23.78 -2.45
C PRO A 66 -8.80 -23.80 -0.93
N PRO A 67 -9.80 -24.54 -0.41
CA PRO A 67 -10.01 -24.69 1.02
C PRO A 67 -8.83 -25.42 1.67
N GLY A 68 -8.41 -24.96 2.85
CA GLY A 68 -7.36 -25.62 3.64
C GLY A 68 -5.95 -25.50 3.05
N LEU A 69 -5.70 -24.49 2.21
CA LEU A 69 -4.39 -24.26 1.61
C LEU A 69 -3.31 -24.04 2.68
N ALA A 70 -2.35 -24.95 2.76
CA ALA A 70 -1.24 -24.84 3.70
C ALA A 70 -0.15 -23.92 3.12
N SER A 71 0.48 -23.09 3.95
CA SER A 71 1.60 -22.21 3.58
C SER A 71 2.93 -22.94 3.35
N LYS A 72 2.90 -24.23 2.98
CA LYS A 72 4.13 -24.99 2.71
C LYS A 72 4.65 -24.64 1.31
N GLY A 73 5.79 -23.95 1.27
CA GLY A 73 6.48 -23.62 0.02
C GLY A 73 7.59 -22.56 0.21
N PRO A 74 8.24 -22.13 -0.88
CA PRO A 74 9.37 -21.20 -0.83
C PRO A 74 8.98 -19.76 -0.49
N GLY A 75 7.75 -19.34 -0.79
CA GLY A 75 7.20 -18.06 -0.32
C GLY A 75 6.77 -18.19 1.13
N GLN A 76 7.52 -17.59 2.06
CA GLN A 76 7.16 -17.57 3.48
C GLN A 76 6.82 -16.16 3.92
N ALA A 77 5.59 -15.99 4.41
CA ALA A 77 5.21 -14.78 5.13
C ALA A 77 5.88 -14.80 6.51
N LYS A 78 6.63 -13.74 6.83
CA LYS A 78 7.34 -13.58 8.11
C LYS A 78 7.09 -12.21 8.70
N PHE A 79 7.04 -12.14 10.03
CA PHE A 79 7.01 -10.89 10.77
C PHE A 79 8.42 -10.52 11.24
N ILE A 80 8.87 -9.32 10.90
CA ILE A 80 10.16 -8.74 11.28
C ILE A 80 9.88 -7.57 12.23
N PRO A 81 10.11 -7.71 13.56
CA PRO A 81 9.92 -6.60 14.49
C PRO A 81 10.93 -5.48 14.21
N HIS A 82 10.57 -4.23 14.50
CA HIS A 82 11.54 -3.14 14.54
C HIS A 82 12.58 -3.40 15.64
N ALA A 83 13.80 -2.88 15.43
CA ALA A 83 14.88 -3.04 16.38
C ALA A 83 14.50 -2.38 17.73
N GLY A 84 14.52 -3.16 18.81
CA GLY A 84 14.30 -2.68 20.18
C GLY A 84 12.91 -2.96 20.77
N ASP A 85 11.97 -3.54 20.01
CA ASP A 85 10.64 -3.89 20.52
C ASP A 85 10.56 -5.36 21.02
N GLU A 86 10.12 -5.56 22.28
CA GLU A 86 10.04 -6.90 22.92
C GLU A 86 8.59 -7.44 23.09
N LYS A 87 7.60 -6.58 23.35
CA LYS A 87 6.17 -6.95 23.56
C LYS A 87 5.28 -6.03 22.72
N ASP A 88 4.31 -6.60 22.01
CA ASP A 88 3.44 -5.89 21.05
C ASP A 88 4.22 -5.13 19.96
N ALA A 89 5.35 -5.70 19.55
CA ALA A 89 6.30 -5.10 18.63
C ALA A 89 5.64 -4.61 17.35
N ILE A 90 5.90 -3.36 17.00
CA ILE A 90 5.59 -2.83 15.68
C ILE A 90 6.68 -3.35 14.74
N GLY A 91 6.29 -3.79 13.56
CA GLY A 91 7.23 -4.35 12.59
C GLY A 91 6.68 -4.40 11.19
N SER A 92 7.32 -5.23 10.37
CA SER A 92 6.93 -5.49 8.99
C SER A 92 6.49 -6.93 8.82
N TRP A 93 5.33 -7.13 8.22
CA TRP A 93 5.00 -8.40 7.58
C TRP A 93 5.57 -8.42 6.17
N VAL A 94 6.32 -9.47 5.83
CA VAL A 94 7.00 -9.59 4.53
C VAL A 94 6.68 -10.94 3.91
N LEU A 95 6.19 -10.93 2.67
CA LEU A 95 6.27 -12.03 1.72
C LEU A 95 7.24 -11.62 0.62
N ASP A 96 8.46 -12.15 0.70
CA ASP A 96 9.60 -11.71 -0.12
C ASP A 96 9.24 -11.70 -1.62
N GLY A 97 9.49 -10.57 -2.29
CA GLY A 97 9.21 -10.37 -3.71
C GLY A 97 7.74 -10.10 -4.07
N ILE A 98 6.80 -10.20 -3.11
CA ILE A 98 5.37 -10.01 -3.37
C ILE A 98 4.83 -8.76 -2.68
N LEU A 99 4.81 -8.76 -1.34
CA LEU A 99 4.18 -7.73 -0.53
C LEU A 99 4.91 -7.54 0.80
N GLU A 100 5.09 -6.29 1.19
CA GLU A 100 5.51 -5.88 2.53
C GLU A 100 4.50 -4.90 3.12
N VAL A 101 4.07 -5.16 4.36
CA VAL A 101 3.20 -4.29 5.17
C VAL A 101 4.01 -3.82 6.37
N GLN A 102 4.33 -2.53 6.42
CA GLN A 102 5.20 -1.93 7.42
C GLN A 102 4.41 -1.23 8.53
N ASN A 103 5.07 -1.01 9.67
CA ASN A 103 4.56 -0.26 10.81
C ASN A 103 3.27 -0.87 11.41
N VAL A 104 3.21 -2.19 11.48
CA VAL A 104 2.02 -2.90 11.95
C VAL A 104 2.36 -3.83 13.12
N GLN A 105 1.44 -3.96 14.09
CA GLN A 105 1.55 -4.99 15.12
C GLN A 105 1.35 -6.37 14.48
N ARG A 106 2.04 -7.40 15.00
CA ARG A 106 1.95 -8.76 14.46
C ARG A 106 0.51 -9.22 14.23
N ASN A 107 -0.36 -9.00 15.22
CA ASN A 107 -1.76 -9.45 15.22
C ASN A 107 -2.74 -8.30 14.94
N ALA A 108 -2.31 -7.25 14.23
CA ALA A 108 -3.19 -6.13 13.92
C ALA A 108 -4.45 -6.63 13.19
N THR A 109 -5.60 -6.16 13.65
CA THR A 109 -6.89 -6.44 13.00
C THR A 109 -6.88 -5.87 11.59
N MET A 110 -7.36 -6.65 10.64
CA MET A 110 -7.50 -6.26 9.25
C MET A 110 -8.97 -6.27 8.87
N GLN A 111 -9.38 -5.30 8.07
CA GLN A 111 -10.68 -5.29 7.44
C GLN A 111 -10.49 -5.13 5.94
N LEU A 112 -11.02 -6.08 5.18
CA LEU A 112 -11.06 -6.01 3.72
C LEU A 112 -12.43 -5.46 3.30
N PHE A 113 -12.41 -4.47 2.42
CA PHE A 113 -13.62 -3.88 1.86
C PHE A 113 -13.63 -4.08 0.36
N GLN A 114 -14.70 -4.68 -0.16
CA GLN A 114 -14.97 -4.66 -1.59
C GLN A 114 -15.72 -3.37 -1.90
N ASN A 115 -15.06 -2.43 -2.57
CA ASN A 115 -15.67 -1.16 -2.91
C ASN A 115 -16.69 -1.37 -4.04
N SER A 116 -17.96 -1.08 -3.75
CA SER A 116 -19.01 -0.93 -4.76
C SER A 116 -19.41 0.54 -4.75
N ALA A 117 -18.60 1.38 -5.39
CA ALA A 117 -18.79 2.83 -5.32
C ALA A 117 -20.12 3.24 -5.98
N GLN A 118 -21.18 3.38 -5.19
CA GLN A 118 -22.43 4.09 -5.56
C GLN A 118 -22.38 5.57 -5.16
N HIS A 119 -21.36 5.95 -4.37
CA HIS A 119 -21.14 7.31 -3.89
C HIS A 119 -19.64 7.54 -3.66
N VAL A 120 -19.15 8.76 -3.94
CA VAL A 120 -17.75 9.16 -3.73
C VAL A 120 -17.73 10.43 -2.89
N ASN A 121 -17.01 10.39 -1.77
CA ASN A 121 -16.78 11.55 -0.92
C ASN A 121 -15.40 12.14 -1.21
N ILE A 122 -15.34 13.30 -1.87
CA ILE A 122 -14.09 14.06 -2.04
C ILE A 122 -13.96 15.01 -0.87
N ARG A 123 -12.85 14.93 -0.13
CA ARG A 123 -12.59 15.84 0.98
C ARG A 123 -12.23 17.21 0.45
N LEU A 124 -12.89 18.26 0.95
CA LEU A 124 -12.42 19.62 0.73
C LEU A 124 -11.24 19.90 1.68
N PRO A 125 -10.24 20.65 1.22
CA PRO A 125 -9.12 21.01 2.07
C PRO A 125 -9.54 22.02 3.13
N GLU A 126 -8.93 21.92 4.31
CA GLU A 126 -9.17 22.85 5.42
C GLU A 126 -8.69 24.25 5.07
N ARG A 127 -9.59 25.24 5.15
CA ARG A 127 -9.34 26.62 4.68
C ARG A 127 -8.10 27.24 5.32
N GLU A 128 -7.95 27.09 6.64
CA GLU A 128 -6.85 27.69 7.40
C GLU A 128 -5.50 27.04 7.10
N ASN A 129 -5.49 25.72 6.85
CA ASN A 129 -4.28 24.98 6.50
C ASN A 129 -3.74 25.39 5.12
N ILE A 130 -4.63 25.62 4.13
CA ILE A 130 -4.21 26.13 2.81
C ILE A 130 -3.61 27.51 2.94
N ALA A 131 -4.30 28.42 3.64
CA ALA A 131 -3.84 29.81 3.76
C ALA A 131 -2.42 29.87 4.35
N ASN A 132 -2.12 29.06 5.36
CA ASN A 132 -0.79 28.99 5.96
C ASN A 132 0.25 28.40 4.99
N LYS A 133 -0.07 27.31 4.29
CA LYS A 133 0.83 26.69 3.31
C LYS A 133 1.14 27.60 2.12
N GLU A 134 0.15 28.33 1.62
CA GLU A 134 0.33 29.30 0.55
C GLU A 134 1.20 30.48 1.00
N GLN A 135 0.98 31.02 2.20
CA GLN A 135 1.81 32.07 2.77
C GLN A 135 3.26 31.63 2.96
N ASP A 136 3.48 30.40 3.44
CA ASP A 136 4.81 29.85 3.63
C ASP A 136 5.50 29.55 2.29
N ALA A 137 4.75 29.11 1.28
CA ALA A 137 5.26 28.97 -0.08
C ALA A 137 5.68 30.32 -0.67
N VAL A 138 4.89 31.38 -0.48
CA VAL A 138 5.24 32.75 -0.92
C VAL A 138 6.49 33.25 -0.21
N LYS A 139 6.60 33.08 1.11
CA LYS A 139 7.80 33.43 1.88
C LYS A 139 9.02 32.66 1.36
N LYS A 140 8.87 31.36 1.10
CA LYS A 140 9.95 30.51 0.61
C LYS A 140 10.38 30.89 -0.80
N MET A 141 9.46 31.26 -1.70
CA MET A 141 9.81 31.79 -3.02
C MET A 141 10.57 33.13 -2.93
N ALA A 142 10.25 33.98 -1.96
CA ALA A 142 10.96 35.24 -1.76
C ALA A 142 12.37 35.06 -1.16
N GLN A 143 12.61 33.98 -0.42
CA GLN A 143 13.90 33.68 0.24
C GLN A 143 14.82 32.78 -0.58
N THR A 144 14.30 32.17 -1.65
CA THR A 144 15.05 31.23 -2.50
C THR A 144 15.49 31.96 -3.77
N PRO A 145 16.76 31.83 -4.21
CA PRO A 145 17.18 32.36 -5.51
C PRO A 145 16.24 31.90 -6.63
N PRO A 146 16.00 32.71 -7.67
CA PRO A 146 15.05 32.37 -8.72
C PRO A 146 15.31 30.96 -9.28
N GLY A 147 14.34 30.06 -9.14
CA GLY A 147 14.31 28.79 -9.88
C GLY A 147 14.75 27.50 -9.18
N LYS A 148 14.94 27.42 -7.85
CA LYS A 148 15.30 26.13 -7.21
C LYS A 148 14.55 25.85 -5.90
N PHE A 149 13.39 25.21 -5.99
CA PHE A 149 12.87 24.47 -4.85
C PHE A 149 13.72 23.19 -4.70
N GLU A 150 14.57 23.11 -3.67
CA GLU A 150 15.38 21.92 -3.42
C GLU A 150 14.47 20.73 -3.05
N LYS A 151 14.56 19.70 -3.89
CA LYS A 151 13.83 18.44 -3.83
C LYS A 151 14.07 17.74 -2.48
N MET A 152 13.00 17.46 -1.73
CA MET A 152 13.08 16.56 -0.56
C MET A 152 12.83 15.13 -1.02
N THR A 153 13.67 14.19 -0.59
CA THR A 153 13.78 12.80 -1.11
C THR A 153 12.53 11.94 -0.98
N TYR A 154 11.58 12.28 -0.10
CA TYR A 154 10.31 11.57 0.03
C TYR A 154 9.21 12.06 -0.92
N LEU A 155 9.53 13.01 -1.82
CA LEU A 155 8.58 13.66 -2.73
C LEU A 155 8.77 13.25 -4.21
N ASP A 156 9.65 12.28 -4.50
CA ASP A 156 10.04 11.88 -5.85
C ASP A 156 8.87 11.55 -6.79
N ALA A 157 7.77 11.00 -6.26
CA ALA A 157 6.59 10.67 -7.04
C ALA A 157 5.78 11.88 -7.55
N TYR A 158 6.00 13.09 -7.02
CA TYR A 158 5.36 14.32 -7.53
C TYR A 158 6.20 15.01 -8.61
N PHE A 159 7.52 14.80 -8.58
CA PHE A 159 8.47 15.42 -9.51
C PHE A 159 8.83 14.51 -10.69
N SER A 160 8.36 13.27 -10.71
CA SER A 160 8.59 12.33 -11.81
C SER A 160 7.93 12.78 -13.13
N ASP A 161 6.81 13.50 -13.05
CA ASP A 161 6.04 13.96 -14.22
C ASP A 161 6.27 15.44 -14.57
N SER A 162 6.89 16.22 -13.67
CA SER A 162 7.31 17.59 -13.93
C SER A 162 8.60 17.91 -13.16
N PRO A 163 9.76 17.96 -13.85
CA PRO A 163 11.08 18.12 -13.20
C PRO A 163 11.30 19.51 -12.57
N THR A 164 10.36 20.44 -12.74
CA THR A 164 10.41 21.80 -12.19
C THR A 164 9.03 22.22 -11.69
N MET A 165 8.76 22.05 -10.39
CA MET A 165 7.61 22.68 -9.73
C MET A 165 8.08 23.86 -8.88
N THR A 166 7.37 24.97 -8.99
CA THR A 166 7.44 26.10 -8.06
C THR A 166 6.89 25.69 -6.69
N ALA A 167 7.19 26.47 -5.65
CA ALA A 167 6.66 26.19 -4.30
C ALA A 167 5.12 26.22 -4.25
N MET A 168 4.49 27.04 -5.11
CA MET A 168 3.02 27.11 -5.18
C MET A 168 2.41 25.89 -5.88
N GLU A 169 3.02 25.44 -6.99
CA GLU A 169 2.62 24.20 -7.66
C GLU A 169 2.76 22.98 -6.74
N PHE A 170 3.78 22.99 -5.87
CA PHE A 170 3.92 21.99 -4.82
C PHE A 170 2.76 22.03 -3.80
N VAL A 171 2.35 23.21 -3.34
CA VAL A 171 1.20 23.33 -2.41
C VAL A 171 -0.05 22.76 -3.06
N TRP A 172 -0.30 23.06 -4.34
CA TRP A 172 -1.44 22.53 -5.07
C TRP A 172 -1.38 21.02 -5.25
N ALA A 173 -0.22 20.47 -5.61
CA ALA A 173 -0.03 19.02 -5.72
C ALA A 173 -0.24 18.32 -4.38
N ASN A 174 0.27 18.90 -3.28
CA ASN A 174 0.09 18.37 -1.94
C ASN A 174 -1.37 18.40 -1.48
N VAL A 175 -2.11 19.48 -1.80
CA VAL A 175 -3.54 19.60 -1.52
C VAL A 175 -4.34 18.60 -2.37
N GLY A 176 -4.04 18.48 -3.66
CA GLY A 176 -4.66 17.50 -4.55
C GLY A 176 -4.46 16.08 -4.04
N ASP A 177 -3.26 15.76 -3.55
CA ASP A 177 -2.98 14.46 -2.96
C ASP A 177 -3.78 14.19 -1.69
N TYR A 178 -3.69 15.11 -0.73
CA TYR A 178 -4.38 14.99 0.55
C TYR A 178 -5.90 14.84 0.39
N THR A 179 -6.50 15.58 -0.53
CA THR A 179 -7.96 15.60 -0.76
C THR A 179 -8.47 14.38 -1.53
N THR A 180 -7.62 13.70 -2.32
CA THR A 180 -8.04 12.63 -3.23
C THR A 180 -7.43 11.26 -2.95
N ARG A 181 -6.23 11.16 -2.36
CA ARG A 181 -5.60 9.87 -2.01
C ARG A 181 -6.14 9.23 -0.74
N SER A 182 -6.81 9.98 0.13
CA SER A 182 -7.54 9.41 1.28
C SER A 182 -8.79 8.60 0.86
N CYS A 183 -9.09 8.54 -0.44
CA CYS A 183 -10.17 7.77 -1.04
C CYS A 183 -9.69 6.50 -1.76
N ARG A 184 -8.41 6.13 -1.62
CA ARG A 184 -7.87 4.84 -2.10
C ARG A 184 -8.06 3.76 -1.05
#